data_AF-A0A482W6Q1-F1
#
_entry.id   AF-A0A482W6Q1-F1
#
_cell.length_a   1.000
_cell.length_b   1.000
_cell.length_c   1.000
_cell.angle_alpha   90.00
_cell.angle_beta   90.00
_cell.angle_gamma   90.00
#
_symmetry.space_group_name_H-M   'P 1'
#
loop_
_entity.id
_entity.type
_entity.pdbx_description
1 polymer ?
#
loop_
_entity_poly.entity_id
_entity_poly.type
_entity_poly.pdbx_seq_one_letter_code
_entity_poly.pdbx_strand_id
1 'polypeptide(L)'
;MFHKTDNPKCSFLEQTKAAREERAFEKKKEKAATLIQATVRGWLSRIKFSRNILQEFDDTIPDIPEDGTKSSLKPALHIYYQSCRLLLVWHKERDKERFEKLCRYIVHTLEFESPKFSYVGVALNKEHVIRWISHMNDILWKCCEYLDDLKPEFAGDMKSIVLYLHVLVSFTSTSNWIVLKNKNMEVLKSGMNQLCANLMGQLFHKGFYLILKSLLIRGLGRIKIAFKHATLSAILTLALRPLIAANFSDKLMTILELLSSQQSMRIVFNTLEGSYALCLLANLLQLAYMERDGALKDLSFPTFTVVVTSLLESCQNYVVSKQSNLTHWHPVLGWFAQPMDPALNAAMPHVKLQLNLLWNSPIVQVLLGHLLQQLVQNMDSPQPCSSPSQNSNFSGSNFFKKVLEARGNKTNTQRNYRALGSPEVHRVVLVCSLYHTALNTLTQLQLDILTGLQQNKDYVIKIQFFTICGCFYVPWGLIVDSKLF
;
A
#
# COMPACT_ATOMS: atom_id res chain seq x y z
N MET A 1 35.91 25.43 -86.77
CA MET A 1 37.08 26.33 -86.64
C MET A 1 36.81 27.30 -85.49
N PHE A 2 37.14 26.91 -84.25
CA PHE A 2 37.32 27.82 -83.11
C PHE A 2 38.35 27.13 -82.21
N HIS A 3 39.62 27.48 -82.39
CA HIS A 3 40.67 27.09 -81.45
C HIS A 3 40.28 27.69 -80.10
N LYS A 4 39.95 26.84 -79.11
CA LYS A 4 40.11 27.24 -77.71
C LYS A 4 41.59 27.57 -77.56
N THR A 5 41.92 28.85 -77.51
CA THR A 5 43.21 29.30 -77.02
C THR A 5 43.30 28.78 -75.60
N ASP A 6 44.16 27.77 -75.39
CA ASP A 6 44.52 27.28 -74.07
C ASP A 6 45.06 28.47 -73.29
N ASN A 7 44.19 29.08 -72.48
CA ASN A 7 44.53 30.29 -71.74
C ASN A 7 45.38 29.82 -70.54
N PRO A 8 46.71 30.03 -70.55
CA PRO A 8 47.61 29.47 -69.54
C PRO A 8 47.24 29.96 -68.13
N LYS A 9 46.60 31.13 -68.02
CA LYS A 9 46.03 31.64 -66.77
C LYS A 9 44.87 30.79 -66.25
N CYS A 10 43.99 30.27 -67.10
CA CYS A 10 42.88 29.40 -66.66
C CYS A 10 43.40 28.04 -66.15
N SER A 11 44.33 27.42 -66.89
CA SER A 11 44.98 26.16 -66.47
C SER A 11 45.76 26.33 -65.15
N PHE A 12 46.50 27.44 -64.99
CA PHE A 12 47.19 27.76 -63.74
C PHE A 12 46.23 27.97 -62.57
N LEU A 13 45.09 28.64 -62.79
CA LEU A 13 44.06 28.83 -61.77
C LEU A 13 43.39 27.52 -61.38
N GLU A 14 43.12 26.63 -62.34
CA GLU A 14 42.59 25.29 -62.07
C GLU A 14 43.58 24.42 -61.30
N GLN A 15 44.86 24.39 -61.68
CA GLN A 15 45.90 23.70 -60.92
C GLN A 15 46.03 24.25 -59.49
N THR A 16 45.98 25.58 -59.33
CA THR A 16 46.04 26.22 -58.00
C THR A 16 44.81 25.86 -57.16
N LYS A 17 43.62 25.78 -57.76
CA LYS A 17 42.38 25.37 -57.10
C LYS A 17 42.44 23.89 -56.71
N ALA A 18 42.84 23.00 -57.62
CA ALA A 18 43.02 21.57 -57.36
C ALA A 18 44.01 21.33 -56.22
N ALA A 19 45.17 22.00 -56.23
CA ALA A 19 46.15 21.91 -55.15
C ALA A 19 45.63 22.45 -53.81
N ARG A 20 44.71 23.42 -53.80
CA ARG A 20 44.04 23.88 -52.57
C ARG A 20 43.04 22.85 -52.07
N GLU A 21 42.26 22.26 -52.96
CA GLU A 21 41.29 21.21 -52.65
C GLU A 21 41.98 19.94 -52.13
N GLU A 22 43.09 19.54 -52.74
CA GLU A 22 43.93 18.42 -52.29
C GLU A 22 44.48 18.66 -50.89
N ARG A 23 45.09 19.83 -50.62
CA ARG A 23 45.54 20.19 -49.26
C ARG A 23 44.39 20.23 -48.25
N ALA A 24 43.20 20.68 -48.66
CA ALA A 24 42.01 20.69 -47.81
C ALA A 24 41.53 19.27 -47.51
N PHE A 25 41.59 18.37 -48.49
CA PHE A 25 41.26 16.95 -48.35
C PHE A 25 42.25 16.23 -47.44
N GLU A 26 43.56 16.45 -47.60
CA GLU A 26 44.59 15.90 -46.71
C GLU A 26 44.39 16.36 -45.27
N LYS A 27 44.15 17.66 -45.04
CA LYS A 27 43.84 18.18 -43.70
C LYS A 27 42.59 17.54 -43.09
N LYS A 28 41.55 17.25 -43.90
CA LYS A 28 40.36 16.54 -43.44
C LYS A 28 40.68 15.09 -43.08
N LYS A 29 41.48 14.40 -43.90
CA LYS A 29 41.92 13.02 -43.67
C LYS A 29 42.77 12.91 -42.39
N GLU A 30 43.71 13.84 -42.20
CA GLU A 30 44.54 13.89 -40.99
C GLU A 30 43.69 14.14 -39.74
N LYS A 31 42.79 15.13 -39.77
CA LYS A 31 41.86 15.39 -38.65
C LYS A 31 40.99 14.18 -38.33
N ALA A 32 40.47 13.49 -39.35
CA ALA A 32 39.69 12.28 -39.16
C ALA A 32 40.54 11.16 -38.53
N ALA A 33 41.78 10.97 -39.00
CA ALA A 33 42.70 9.99 -38.43
C ALA A 33 43.01 10.30 -36.95
N THR A 34 43.32 11.56 -36.61
CA THR A 34 43.54 11.99 -35.22
C THR A 34 42.32 11.74 -34.34
N LEU A 35 41.12 12.04 -34.84
CA LEU A 35 39.87 11.81 -34.10
C LEU A 35 39.67 10.32 -33.85
N ILE A 36 39.79 9.47 -34.88
CA ILE A 36 39.65 8.02 -34.74
C ILE A 36 40.68 7.48 -33.73
N GLN A 37 41.94 7.87 -33.85
CA GLN A 37 43.00 7.43 -32.93
C GLN A 37 42.72 7.87 -31.48
N ALA A 38 42.29 9.12 -31.27
CA ALA A 38 41.95 9.63 -29.95
C ALA A 38 40.76 8.88 -29.34
N THR A 39 39.71 8.62 -30.13
CA THR A 39 38.54 7.86 -29.72
C THR A 39 38.89 6.42 -29.34
N VAL A 40 39.70 5.74 -30.16
CA VAL A 40 40.15 4.36 -29.88
C VAL A 40 41.04 4.30 -28.64
N ARG A 41 42.00 5.21 -28.48
CA ARG A 41 42.85 5.29 -27.27
C ARG A 41 42.01 5.53 -26.01
N GLY A 42 41.04 6.44 -26.08
CA GLY A 42 40.11 6.70 -24.98
C GLY A 42 39.23 5.49 -24.64
N TRP A 43 38.74 4.77 -25.64
CA TRP A 43 37.96 3.54 -25.45
C TRP A 43 38.80 2.42 -24.82
N LEU A 44 40.02 2.17 -25.31
CA LEU A 44 40.94 1.19 -24.73
C LEU A 44 41.31 1.54 -23.28
N SER A 45 41.54 2.82 -22.97
CA SER A 45 41.83 3.27 -21.62
C SER A 45 40.66 3.04 -20.66
N ARG A 46 39.42 3.31 -21.09
CA ARG A 46 38.22 3.03 -20.29
C ARG A 46 38.03 1.53 -20.05
N ILE A 47 38.28 0.70 -21.06
CA ILE A 47 38.24 -0.77 -20.89
C ILE A 47 39.29 -1.23 -19.90
N LYS A 48 40.53 -0.75 -20.02
CA LYS A 48 41.61 -1.12 -19.08
C LYS A 48 41.27 -0.68 -17.66
N PHE A 49 40.75 0.52 -17.48
CA PHE A 49 40.29 1.02 -16.19
C PHE A 49 39.22 0.12 -15.57
N SER A 50 38.17 -0.22 -16.33
CA SER A 50 37.12 -1.13 -15.85
C SER A 50 37.67 -2.51 -15.52
N ARG A 51 38.52 -3.10 -16.37
CA ARG A 51 39.13 -4.41 -16.13
C ARG A 51 39.96 -4.44 -14.85
N ASN A 52 40.79 -3.42 -14.63
CA ASN A 52 41.61 -3.33 -13.41
C ASN A 52 40.73 -3.29 -12.17
N ILE A 53 39.66 -2.49 -12.16
CA ILE A 53 38.71 -2.44 -11.03
C ILE A 53 38.06 -3.79 -10.79
N LEU A 54 37.60 -4.47 -11.83
CA LEU A 54 36.94 -5.77 -11.71
C LEU A 54 37.90 -6.84 -11.18
N GLN A 55 39.14 -6.85 -11.67
CA GLN A 55 40.16 -7.78 -11.20
C GLN A 55 40.50 -7.53 -9.72
N GLU A 56 40.73 -6.27 -9.34
CA GLU A 56 40.99 -5.92 -7.94
C GLU A 56 39.82 -6.29 -7.02
N PHE A 57 38.58 -6.17 -7.51
CA PHE A 57 37.40 -6.61 -6.78
C PHE A 57 37.39 -8.14 -6.57
N ASP A 58 37.66 -8.90 -7.62
CA ASP A 58 37.66 -10.37 -7.60
C ASP A 58 38.73 -10.93 -6.66
N ASP A 59 39.93 -10.33 -6.68
CA ASP A 59 41.05 -10.66 -5.80
C ASP A 59 40.79 -10.24 -4.33
N THR A 60 39.99 -9.18 -4.14
CA THR A 60 39.75 -8.63 -2.83
C THR A 60 38.63 -9.35 -2.09
N ILE A 61 37.45 -9.50 -2.69
CA ILE A 61 36.28 -9.95 -1.93
C ILE A 61 36.37 -11.46 -1.72
N PRO A 62 36.28 -11.94 -0.47
CA PRO A 62 36.33 -13.36 -0.19
C PRO A 62 35.09 -14.05 -0.75
N ASP A 63 35.23 -15.28 -1.23
CA ASP A 63 34.07 -16.12 -1.51
C ASP A 63 33.60 -16.74 -0.19
N ILE A 64 32.35 -16.46 0.18
CA ILE A 64 31.76 -16.97 1.41
C ILE A 64 30.90 -18.18 1.03
N PRO A 65 31.27 -19.39 1.47
CA PRO A 65 30.48 -20.60 1.20
C PRO A 65 29.07 -20.47 1.77
N GLU A 66 28.09 -21.10 1.11
CA GLU A 66 26.70 -21.17 1.62
C GLU A 66 26.63 -21.86 3.01
N ASP A 67 27.63 -22.69 3.36
CA ASP A 67 27.67 -23.51 4.58
C ASP A 67 28.24 -22.82 5.84
N GLY A 68 28.50 -21.51 5.79
CA GLY A 68 28.85 -20.73 7.00
C GLY A 68 30.19 -21.08 7.66
N THR A 69 31.07 -21.81 6.97
CA THR A 69 32.45 -22.04 7.44
C THR A 69 33.20 -20.71 7.55
N LYS A 70 33.90 -20.51 8.67
CA LYS A 70 34.65 -19.28 8.98
C LYS A 70 35.74 -19.02 7.94
N SER A 71 35.38 -18.28 6.90
CA SER A 71 36.31 -17.69 5.95
C SER A 71 37.10 -16.55 6.63
N SER A 72 38.33 -16.31 6.17
CA SER A 72 39.14 -15.17 6.64
C SER A 72 38.52 -13.86 6.18
N LEU A 73 37.75 -13.22 7.07
CA LEU A 73 37.08 -11.96 6.76
C LEU A 73 38.08 -10.81 6.63
N LYS A 74 37.95 -10.07 5.53
CA LYS A 74 38.63 -8.78 5.37
C LYS A 74 37.87 -7.68 6.12
N PRO A 75 38.53 -6.58 6.53
CA PRO A 75 37.86 -5.45 7.16
C PRO A 75 36.76 -4.84 6.27
N ALA A 76 35.62 -4.50 6.87
CA ALA A 76 34.44 -3.99 6.17
C ALA A 76 34.73 -2.71 5.36
N LEU A 77 35.56 -1.82 5.90
CA LEU A 77 35.94 -0.57 5.23
C LEU A 77 36.67 -0.81 3.90
N HIS A 78 37.52 -1.84 3.85
CA HIS A 78 38.23 -2.18 2.61
C HIS A 78 37.27 -2.70 1.55
N ILE A 79 36.33 -3.57 1.95
CA ILE A 79 35.30 -4.08 1.04
C ILE A 79 34.36 -2.96 0.57
N TYR A 80 34.01 -2.02 1.44
CA TYR A 80 33.22 -0.84 1.08
C TYR A 80 33.89 0.03 0.00
N TYR A 81 35.21 0.23 0.07
CA TYR A 81 35.91 0.97 -0.99
C TYR A 81 35.91 0.21 -2.32
N GLN A 82 36.09 -1.12 -2.30
CA GLN A 82 36.04 -1.91 -3.52
C GLN A 82 34.63 -2.00 -4.09
N SER A 83 33.59 -2.10 -3.26
CA SER A 83 32.21 -2.10 -3.72
C SER A 83 31.84 -0.75 -4.35
N CYS A 84 32.28 0.38 -3.79
CA CYS A 84 32.10 1.69 -4.43
C CYS A 84 32.76 1.76 -5.82
N ARG A 85 33.95 1.20 -5.98
CA ARG A 85 34.65 1.15 -7.29
C ARG A 85 33.95 0.23 -8.28
N LEU A 86 33.43 -0.92 -7.84
CA LEU A 86 32.62 -1.80 -8.69
C LEU A 86 31.41 -1.04 -9.24
N LEU A 87 30.68 -0.33 -8.36
CA LEU A 87 29.48 0.40 -8.75
C LEU A 87 29.77 1.54 -9.74
N LEU A 88 30.98 2.10 -9.73
CA LEU A 88 31.42 3.11 -10.71
C LEU A 88 31.49 2.56 -12.15
N VAL A 89 31.82 1.29 -12.32
CA VAL A 89 31.98 0.64 -13.64
C VAL A 89 30.91 -0.41 -13.90
N TRP A 90 29.82 -0.35 -13.14
CA TRP A 90 28.78 -1.37 -13.07
C TRP A 90 28.15 -1.71 -14.41
N HIS A 91 27.96 -3.01 -14.65
CA HIS A 91 27.17 -3.52 -15.77
C HIS A 91 26.33 -4.73 -15.32
N LYS A 92 25.00 -4.60 -15.37
CA LYS A 92 24.03 -5.56 -14.81
C LYS A 92 24.30 -7.01 -15.24
N GLU A 93 24.41 -7.26 -16.54
CA GLU A 93 24.58 -8.63 -17.07
C GLU A 93 25.96 -9.23 -16.75
N ARG A 94 27.00 -8.40 -16.69
CA ARG A 94 28.39 -8.83 -16.53
C ARG A 94 28.72 -9.10 -15.06
N ASP A 95 28.15 -8.30 -14.17
CA ASP A 95 28.56 -8.23 -12.77
C ASP A 95 27.59 -8.96 -11.82
N LYS A 96 26.63 -9.72 -12.35
CA LYS A 96 25.64 -10.48 -11.56
C LYS A 96 26.30 -11.33 -10.46
N GLU A 97 27.26 -12.18 -10.83
CA GLU A 97 27.95 -13.07 -9.87
C GLU A 97 28.79 -12.29 -8.84
N ARG A 98 29.48 -11.23 -9.28
CA ARG A 98 30.24 -10.33 -8.39
C ARG A 98 29.34 -9.66 -7.36
N PHE A 99 28.14 -9.27 -7.79
CA PHE A 99 27.15 -8.66 -6.92
C PHE A 99 26.53 -9.64 -5.93
N GLU A 100 26.25 -10.88 -6.35
CA GLU A 100 25.83 -11.95 -5.43
C GLU A 100 26.92 -12.23 -4.38
N LYS A 101 28.20 -12.26 -4.79
CA LYS A 101 29.34 -12.41 -3.88
C LYS A 101 29.42 -11.26 -2.86
N LEU A 102 29.23 -10.01 -3.31
CA LEU A 102 29.14 -8.85 -2.42
C LEU A 102 27.95 -8.96 -1.46
N CYS A 103 26.78 -9.35 -1.96
CA CYS A 103 25.56 -9.52 -1.17
C CYS A 103 25.72 -10.59 -0.07
N ARG A 104 26.35 -11.73 -0.41
CA ARG A 104 26.71 -12.76 0.57
C ARG A 104 27.64 -12.20 1.65
N TYR A 105 28.65 -11.45 1.26
CA TYR A 105 29.57 -10.81 2.21
C TYR A 105 28.88 -9.83 3.15
N ILE A 106 28.13 -8.86 2.64
CA ILE A 106 27.52 -7.82 3.48
C ILE A 106 26.55 -8.43 4.50
N VAL A 107 25.79 -9.46 4.12
CA VAL A 107 24.84 -10.13 5.03
C VAL A 107 25.58 -10.97 6.07
N HIS A 108 26.57 -11.77 5.65
CA HIS A 108 27.35 -12.60 6.57
C HIS A 108 28.06 -11.76 7.64
N THR A 109 28.53 -10.56 7.29
CA THR A 109 29.20 -9.66 8.25
C THR A 109 28.30 -9.13 9.36
N LEU A 110 26.97 -9.24 9.25
CA LEU A 110 26.03 -8.78 10.28
C LEU A 110 26.06 -9.65 11.54
N GLU A 111 26.57 -10.88 11.41
CA GLU A 111 26.74 -11.83 12.52
C GLU A 111 27.94 -11.49 13.41
N PHE A 112 28.76 -10.50 13.04
CA PHE A 112 29.97 -10.14 13.76
C PHE A 112 29.73 -8.97 14.72
N GLU A 113 30.20 -9.12 15.96
CA GLU A 113 30.12 -8.09 17.00
C GLU A 113 31.07 -6.91 16.77
N SER A 114 32.19 -7.14 16.08
CA SER A 114 33.22 -6.12 15.87
C SER A 114 32.82 -5.15 14.75
N PRO A 115 32.76 -3.82 15.01
CA PRO A 115 32.50 -2.82 13.98
C PRO A 115 33.53 -2.81 12.84
N LYS A 116 34.75 -3.33 13.08
CA LYS A 116 35.78 -3.42 12.04
C LYS A 116 35.41 -4.40 10.92
N PHE A 117 34.69 -5.46 11.27
CA PHE A 117 34.33 -6.55 10.35
C PHE A 117 32.86 -6.51 9.92
N SER A 118 31.98 -5.91 10.73
CA SER A 118 30.58 -5.70 10.34
C SER A 118 30.46 -4.62 9.27
N TYR A 119 29.72 -4.89 8.18
CA TYR A 119 29.50 -3.91 7.12
C TYR A 119 28.78 -2.64 7.59
N VAL A 120 27.89 -2.79 8.58
CA VAL A 120 27.22 -1.69 9.28
C VAL A 120 28.21 -0.82 10.06
N GLY A 121 29.35 -1.39 10.48
CA GLY A 121 30.42 -0.66 11.15
C GLY A 121 30.97 0.52 10.34
N VAL A 122 30.88 0.48 9.01
CA VAL A 122 31.25 1.61 8.15
C VAL A 122 30.30 2.80 8.35
N ALA A 123 29.00 2.54 8.56
CA ALA A 123 28.00 3.58 8.82
C ALA A 123 28.16 4.23 10.20
N LEU A 124 28.82 3.55 11.14
CA LEU A 124 29.10 4.08 12.48
C LEU A 124 30.23 5.13 12.47
N ASN A 125 31.02 5.20 11.39
CA ASN A 125 32.02 6.24 11.20
C ASN A 125 31.39 7.51 10.58
N LYS A 126 31.51 8.64 11.29
CA LYS A 126 30.98 9.95 10.88
C LYS A 126 31.48 10.43 9.52
N GLU A 127 32.70 10.06 9.13
CA GLU A 127 33.29 10.46 7.85
C GLU A 127 32.68 9.72 6.64
N HIS A 128 32.16 8.51 6.88
CA HIS A 128 31.71 7.63 5.81
C HIS A 128 30.19 7.46 5.75
N VAL A 129 29.46 7.76 6.82
CA VAL A 129 28.02 7.50 6.94
C VAL A 129 27.19 8.05 5.77
N ILE A 130 27.44 9.29 5.34
CA ILE A 130 26.65 9.91 4.24
C ILE A 130 26.89 9.19 2.91
N ARG A 131 28.15 8.90 2.58
CA ARG A 131 28.51 8.17 1.36
C ARG A 131 28.03 6.72 1.42
N TRP A 132 28.10 6.11 2.61
CA TRP A 132 27.62 4.76 2.86
C TRP A 132 26.10 4.66 2.67
N ILE A 133 25.32 5.66 3.11
CA ILE A 133 23.87 5.70 2.85
C ILE A 133 23.60 5.71 1.35
N SER A 134 24.25 6.57 0.58
CA SER A 134 24.10 6.62 -0.88
C SER A 134 24.47 5.28 -1.54
N HIS A 135 25.60 4.71 -1.12
CA HIS A 135 26.08 3.40 -1.57
C HIS A 135 25.08 2.27 -1.26
N MET A 136 24.53 2.22 -0.05
CA MET A 136 23.54 1.22 0.33
C MET A 136 22.24 1.38 -0.43
N ASN A 137 21.79 2.61 -0.70
CA ASN A 137 20.62 2.83 -1.56
C ASN A 137 20.83 2.27 -2.97
N ASP A 138 22.03 2.36 -3.53
CA ASP A 138 22.35 1.77 -4.84
C ASP A 138 22.39 0.23 -4.78
N ILE A 139 23.01 -0.36 -3.76
CA ILE A 139 22.99 -1.82 -3.55
C ILE A 139 21.55 -2.34 -3.40
N LEU A 140 20.77 -1.75 -2.50
CA LEU A 140 19.42 -2.22 -2.23
C LEU A 140 18.52 -2.05 -3.46
N TRP A 141 18.69 -0.97 -4.22
CA TRP A 141 17.96 -0.80 -5.47
C TRP A 141 18.37 -1.82 -6.53
N LYS A 142 19.67 -2.14 -6.67
CA LYS A 142 20.14 -3.21 -7.57
C LYS A 142 19.57 -4.57 -7.19
N CYS A 143 19.46 -4.89 -5.89
CA CYS A 143 18.73 -6.08 -5.45
C CYS A 143 17.30 -6.10 -5.99
N CYS A 144 16.60 -4.96 -5.97
CA CYS A 144 15.26 -4.85 -6.51
C CYS A 144 15.22 -4.99 -8.05
N GLU A 145 16.18 -4.38 -8.76
CA GLU A 145 16.32 -4.52 -10.23
C GLU A 145 16.57 -5.96 -10.68
N TYR A 146 17.29 -6.75 -9.88
CA TYR A 146 17.44 -8.18 -10.13
C TYR A 146 16.17 -8.96 -9.77
N LEU A 147 15.53 -8.66 -8.64
CA LEU A 147 14.27 -9.30 -8.26
C LEU A 147 13.18 -9.15 -9.32
N ASP A 148 13.16 -8.03 -10.05
CA ASP A 148 12.20 -7.83 -11.15
C ASP A 148 12.54 -8.62 -12.43
N ASP A 149 13.75 -9.16 -12.58
CA ASP A 149 14.09 -10.00 -13.74
C ASP A 149 13.98 -11.49 -13.42
N LEU A 150 14.22 -11.86 -12.16
CA LEU A 150 14.31 -13.25 -11.73
C LEU A 150 12.98 -13.99 -11.79
N LYS A 151 13.10 -15.30 -11.97
CA LYS A 151 11.99 -16.22 -12.19
C LYS A 151 11.99 -17.31 -11.11
N PRO A 152 11.04 -17.30 -10.15
CA PRO A 152 11.07 -18.17 -8.98
C PRO A 152 10.92 -19.67 -9.28
N GLU A 153 10.53 -20.04 -10.51
CA GLU A 153 10.48 -21.42 -10.99
C GLU A 153 11.85 -22.07 -11.16
N PHE A 154 12.90 -21.28 -11.40
CA PHE A 154 14.24 -21.80 -11.58
C PHE A 154 14.96 -21.84 -10.24
N ALA A 155 15.52 -22.99 -9.89
CA ALA A 155 16.19 -23.17 -8.60
C ALA A 155 17.37 -22.18 -8.42
N GLY A 156 18.11 -21.88 -9.49
CA GLY A 156 19.18 -20.88 -9.48
C GLY A 156 18.66 -19.47 -9.16
N ASP A 157 17.62 -19.03 -9.88
CA ASP A 157 17.00 -17.72 -9.64
C ASP A 157 16.37 -17.64 -8.25
N MET A 158 15.78 -18.73 -7.75
CA MET A 158 15.22 -18.79 -6.41
C MET A 158 16.30 -18.59 -5.33
N LYS A 159 17.52 -19.11 -5.53
CA LYS A 159 18.66 -18.83 -4.63
C LYS A 159 18.99 -17.33 -4.62
N SER A 160 19.07 -16.71 -5.79
CA SER A 160 19.32 -15.27 -5.92
C SER A 160 18.18 -14.44 -5.31
N ILE A 161 16.91 -14.84 -5.50
CA ILE A 161 15.75 -14.20 -4.88
C ILE A 161 15.86 -14.23 -3.35
N VAL A 162 16.17 -15.39 -2.77
CA VAL A 162 16.33 -15.53 -1.31
C VAL A 162 17.48 -14.66 -0.81
N LEU A 163 18.61 -14.63 -1.51
CA LEU A 163 19.75 -13.77 -1.16
C LEU A 163 19.37 -12.28 -1.17
N TYR A 164 18.76 -11.80 -2.25
CA TYR A 164 18.40 -10.38 -2.39
C TYR A 164 17.30 -9.96 -1.40
N LEU A 165 16.30 -10.81 -1.15
CA LEU A 165 15.32 -10.56 -0.09
C LEU A 165 15.99 -10.54 1.29
N HIS A 166 16.97 -11.40 1.54
CA HIS A 166 17.70 -11.41 2.80
C HIS A 166 18.53 -10.13 3.00
N VAL A 167 19.18 -9.63 1.94
CA VAL A 167 19.86 -8.31 1.96
C VAL A 167 18.86 -7.20 2.30
N LEU A 168 17.73 -7.14 1.59
CA LEU A 168 16.70 -6.13 1.81
C LEU A 168 16.15 -6.18 3.24
N VAL A 169 15.80 -7.37 3.75
CA VAL A 169 15.30 -7.56 5.12
C VAL A 169 16.36 -7.15 6.14
N SER A 170 17.63 -7.49 5.89
CA SER A 170 18.72 -7.21 6.81
C SER A 170 19.08 -5.73 6.91
N PHE A 171 18.99 -4.97 5.82
CA PHE A 171 19.40 -3.56 5.82
C PHE A 171 18.24 -2.56 5.95
N THR A 172 17.00 -3.05 6.08
CA THR A 172 15.82 -2.23 6.38
C THR A 172 15.29 -2.45 7.80
N SER A 173 16.06 -3.12 8.66
CA SER A 173 15.80 -3.22 10.11
C SER A 173 17.11 -3.47 10.86
N THR A 174 17.20 -3.00 12.10
CA THR A 174 18.38 -3.24 12.96
C THR A 174 18.32 -4.58 13.72
N SER A 175 17.25 -5.37 13.54
CA SER A 175 16.96 -6.55 14.38
C SER A 175 18.06 -7.60 14.37
N ASN A 176 18.74 -7.79 13.24
CA ASN A 176 19.80 -8.79 13.07
C ASN A 176 21.22 -8.20 13.13
N TRP A 177 21.38 -6.93 13.49
CA TRP A 177 22.70 -6.30 13.57
C TRP A 177 23.34 -6.58 14.93
N ILE A 178 24.19 -7.61 14.99
CA ILE A 178 24.80 -8.05 16.25
C ILE A 178 25.70 -6.96 16.86
N VAL A 179 26.38 -6.16 16.02
CA VAL A 179 27.21 -5.01 16.44
C VAL A 179 26.48 -4.00 17.34
N LEU A 180 25.15 -3.86 17.20
CA LEU A 180 24.33 -2.93 17.98
C LEU A 180 23.79 -3.52 19.30
N LYS A 181 23.99 -4.82 19.55
CA LYS A 181 23.58 -5.47 20.81
C LYS A 181 24.56 -5.20 21.96
N ASN A 182 25.73 -4.64 21.66
CA ASN A 182 26.70 -4.24 22.66
C ASN A 182 26.23 -3.00 23.42
N LYS A 183 26.30 -3.01 24.77
CA LYS A 183 25.85 -1.92 25.65
C LYS A 183 26.34 -0.52 25.25
N ASN A 184 27.57 -0.42 24.77
CA ASN A 184 28.17 0.86 24.35
C ASN A 184 27.60 1.39 23.03
N MET A 185 26.99 0.53 22.21
CA MET A 185 26.46 0.83 20.87
C MET A 185 24.93 0.89 20.85
N GLU A 186 24.25 0.48 21.92
CA GLU A 186 22.79 0.54 22.04
C GLU A 186 22.26 1.97 21.89
N VAL A 187 23.01 2.98 22.34
CA VAL A 187 22.65 4.41 22.19
C VAL A 187 22.46 4.79 20.72
N LEU A 188 23.19 4.16 19.80
CA LEU A 188 23.10 4.42 18.36
C LEU A 188 21.92 3.69 17.70
N LYS A 189 21.29 2.73 18.38
CA LYS A 189 20.20 1.90 17.81
C LYS A 189 19.03 2.73 17.31
N SER A 190 18.65 3.78 18.03
CA SER A 190 17.57 4.70 17.59
C SER A 190 17.93 5.40 16.28
N GLY A 191 19.14 5.98 16.19
CA GLY A 191 19.62 6.61 14.96
C GLY A 191 19.76 5.63 13.79
N MET A 192 20.17 4.39 14.07
CA MET A 192 20.26 3.34 13.06
C MET A 192 18.88 2.85 12.59
N ASN A 193 17.87 2.82 13.45
CA ASN A 193 16.49 2.56 13.05
C ASN A 193 15.97 3.65 12.11
N GLN A 194 16.26 4.93 12.39
CA GLN A 194 15.92 6.02 11.48
C GLN A 194 16.65 5.90 10.15
N LEU A 195 17.92 5.47 10.15
CA LEU A 195 18.66 5.19 8.92
C LEU A 195 17.95 4.10 8.10
N CYS A 196 17.56 2.99 8.71
CA CYS A 196 16.81 1.92 8.05
C CYS A 196 15.47 2.43 7.48
N ALA A 197 14.75 3.28 8.22
CA ALA A 197 13.52 3.91 7.75
C ALA A 197 13.77 4.80 6.52
N ASN A 198 14.87 5.57 6.51
CA ASN A 198 15.24 6.41 5.38
C ASN A 198 15.61 5.57 4.14
N LEU A 199 16.40 4.51 4.29
CA LEU A 199 16.71 3.57 3.19
C LEU A 199 15.42 2.95 2.63
N MET A 200 14.52 2.52 3.52
CA MET A 200 13.22 1.96 3.14
C MET A 200 12.34 2.98 2.40
N GLY A 201 12.33 4.24 2.85
CA GLY A 201 11.61 5.34 2.20
C GLY A 201 12.13 5.62 0.79
N GLN A 202 13.44 5.61 0.57
CA GLN A 202 14.00 5.77 -0.78
C GLN A 202 13.62 4.63 -1.72
N LEU A 203 13.63 3.38 -1.24
CA LEU A 203 13.15 2.24 -2.02
C LEU A 203 11.67 2.42 -2.40
N PHE A 204 10.84 2.84 -1.45
CA PHE A 204 9.43 3.12 -1.69
C PHE A 204 9.23 4.12 -2.84
N HIS A 205 9.92 5.28 -2.80
CA HIS A 205 9.82 6.30 -3.85
C HIS A 205 10.32 5.85 -5.22
N LYS A 206 11.25 4.88 -5.29
CA LYS A 206 11.74 4.31 -6.55
C LYS A 206 10.82 3.25 -7.16
N GLY A 207 9.72 2.86 -6.50
CA GLY A 207 8.76 1.88 -7.03
C GLY A 207 8.90 0.47 -6.46
N PHE A 208 9.44 0.32 -5.26
CA PHE A 208 9.64 -0.98 -4.60
C PHE A 208 8.40 -1.89 -4.58
N TYR A 209 7.20 -1.35 -4.38
CA TYR A 209 5.97 -2.15 -4.39
C TYR A 209 5.63 -2.76 -5.75
N LEU A 210 6.00 -2.11 -6.85
CA LEU A 210 5.80 -2.67 -8.19
C LEU A 210 6.66 -3.92 -8.39
N ILE A 211 7.88 -3.90 -7.85
CA ILE A 211 8.82 -5.03 -7.88
C ILE A 211 8.29 -6.17 -7.01
N LEU A 212 7.82 -5.89 -5.78
CA LEU A 212 7.19 -6.91 -4.94
C LEU A 212 5.93 -7.50 -5.59
N LYS A 213 5.08 -6.67 -6.21
CA LYS A 213 3.90 -7.13 -6.96
C LYS A 213 4.31 -8.06 -8.10
N SER A 214 5.26 -7.63 -8.94
CA SER A 214 5.79 -8.41 -10.05
C SER A 214 6.31 -9.77 -9.59
N LEU A 215 7.11 -9.78 -8.51
CA LEU A 215 7.64 -11.00 -7.90
C LEU A 215 6.54 -11.92 -7.36
N LEU A 216 5.55 -11.36 -6.63
CA LEU A 216 4.41 -12.12 -6.09
C LEU A 216 3.56 -12.74 -7.19
N ILE A 217 3.23 -11.99 -8.26
CA ILE A 217 2.47 -12.52 -9.40
C ILE A 217 3.23 -13.67 -10.05
N ARG A 218 4.55 -13.53 -10.25
CA ARG A 218 5.38 -14.58 -10.85
C ARG A 218 5.47 -15.84 -9.99
N GLY A 219 5.47 -15.73 -8.67
CA GLY A 219 5.62 -16.90 -7.78
C GLY A 219 4.31 -17.52 -7.29
N LEU A 220 3.23 -16.73 -7.19
CA LEU A 220 1.91 -17.16 -6.69
C LEU A 220 0.87 -17.35 -7.79
N GLY A 221 0.95 -16.60 -8.90
CA GLY A 221 0.01 -16.64 -10.02
C GLY A 221 0.15 -17.89 -10.91
N ARG A 222 0.59 -19.02 -10.33
CA ARG A 222 0.88 -20.27 -11.03
C ARG A 222 0.08 -21.41 -10.43
N ILE A 223 -0.11 -22.46 -11.23
CA ILE A 223 -0.73 -23.72 -10.80
C ILE A 223 0.05 -24.34 -9.62
N LYS A 224 1.39 -24.28 -9.68
CA LYS A 224 2.28 -24.69 -8.59
C LYS A 224 2.94 -23.47 -7.97
N ILE A 225 2.66 -23.24 -6.68
CA ILE A 225 3.24 -22.16 -5.90
C ILE A 225 4.77 -22.37 -5.81
N ALA A 226 5.54 -21.38 -6.25
CA ALA A 226 7.00 -21.45 -6.25
C ALA A 226 7.62 -21.04 -4.90
N PHE A 227 6.98 -20.08 -4.20
CA PHE A 227 7.52 -19.57 -2.95
C PHE A 227 7.23 -20.49 -1.76
N LYS A 228 8.25 -20.68 -0.93
CA LYS A 228 8.14 -21.30 0.39
C LYS A 228 7.76 -20.25 1.44
N HIS A 229 7.36 -20.72 2.62
CA HIS A 229 6.99 -19.87 3.76
C HIS A 229 8.02 -18.76 4.06
N ALA A 230 9.32 -19.09 4.09
CA ALA A 230 10.37 -18.11 4.39
C ALA A 230 10.41 -16.95 3.38
N THR A 231 10.32 -17.25 2.08
CA THR A 231 10.36 -16.23 1.01
C THR A 231 9.11 -15.35 1.05
N LEU A 232 7.93 -15.94 1.22
CA LEU A 232 6.68 -15.19 1.37
C LEU A 232 6.71 -14.29 2.62
N SER A 233 7.17 -14.82 3.75
CA SER A 233 7.32 -14.06 4.98
C SER A 233 8.27 -12.87 4.80
N ALA A 234 9.37 -13.04 4.06
CA ALA A 234 10.29 -11.94 3.76
C ALA A 234 9.63 -10.86 2.89
N ILE A 235 8.94 -11.26 1.81
CA ILE A 235 8.21 -10.32 0.94
C ILE A 235 7.15 -9.54 1.73
N LEU A 236 6.35 -10.24 2.54
CA LEU A 236 5.33 -9.61 3.38
C LEU A 236 5.94 -8.69 4.43
N THR A 237 7.02 -9.10 5.08
CA THR A 237 7.75 -8.26 6.04
C THR A 237 8.21 -6.96 5.39
N LEU A 238 8.80 -7.04 4.19
CA LEU A 238 9.25 -5.87 3.45
C LEU A 238 8.09 -4.98 2.98
N ALA A 239 6.97 -5.57 2.57
CA ALA A 239 5.78 -4.83 2.18
C ALA A 239 5.13 -4.09 3.37
N LEU A 240 5.16 -4.68 4.57
CA LEU A 240 4.53 -4.09 5.75
C LEU A 240 5.41 -3.03 6.44
N ARG A 241 6.74 -3.13 6.36
CA ARG A 241 7.66 -2.18 7.04
C ARG A 241 7.40 -0.71 6.73
N PRO A 242 7.24 -0.27 5.46
CA PRO A 242 6.91 1.13 5.17
C PRO A 242 5.52 1.54 5.68
N LEU A 243 4.59 0.59 5.87
CA LEU A 243 3.27 0.88 6.44
C LEU A 243 3.38 1.11 7.95
N ILE A 244 4.12 0.24 8.64
CA ILE A 244 4.39 0.35 10.09
C ILE A 244 5.18 1.62 10.39
N ALA A 245 6.24 1.91 9.62
CA ALA A 245 7.09 3.08 9.84
C ALA A 245 6.35 4.41 9.59
N ALA A 246 5.34 4.39 8.72
CA ALA A 246 4.45 5.53 8.49
C ALA A 246 3.26 5.56 9.45
N ASN A 247 3.33 4.83 10.57
CA ASN A 247 2.27 4.66 11.57
C ASN A 247 0.90 4.59 10.90
N PHE A 248 0.56 3.45 10.25
CA PHE A 248 -0.70 3.13 9.55
C PHE A 248 -1.78 4.23 9.45
N SER A 249 -2.20 4.85 10.56
CA SER A 249 -2.79 6.22 10.66
C SER A 249 -2.53 7.14 9.46
N ASP A 250 -1.28 7.53 9.15
CA ASP A 250 -1.03 8.55 8.10
C ASP A 250 -1.44 8.03 6.72
N LYS A 251 -1.31 6.72 6.49
CA LYS A 251 -1.71 6.07 5.24
C LYS A 251 -3.21 5.81 5.17
N LEU A 252 -3.84 5.43 6.28
CA LEU A 252 -5.29 5.35 6.39
C LEU A 252 -5.90 6.72 6.10
N MET A 253 -5.37 7.78 6.73
CA MET A 253 -5.75 9.17 6.47
C MET A 253 -5.56 9.53 5.00
N THR A 254 -4.37 9.32 4.42
CA THR A 254 -4.09 9.64 3.01
C THR A 254 -5.02 8.89 2.06
N ILE A 255 -5.29 7.60 2.29
CA ILE A 255 -6.18 6.80 1.45
C ILE A 255 -7.63 7.29 1.58
N LEU A 256 -8.08 7.56 2.80
CA LEU A 256 -9.41 8.08 3.05
C LEU A 256 -9.59 9.49 2.46
N GLU A 257 -8.59 10.36 2.58
CA GLU A 257 -8.59 11.68 1.94
C GLU A 257 -8.63 11.56 0.42
N LEU A 258 -7.79 10.71 -0.17
CA LEU A 258 -7.78 10.45 -1.60
C LEU A 258 -9.15 9.96 -2.08
N LEU A 259 -9.74 8.99 -1.38
CA LEU A 259 -11.03 8.41 -1.74
C LEU A 259 -12.22 9.30 -1.38
N SER A 260 -12.06 10.28 -0.48
CA SER A 260 -13.12 11.23 -0.16
C SER A 260 -13.41 12.18 -1.34
N SER A 261 -12.44 12.39 -2.22
CA SER A 261 -12.64 13.09 -3.48
C SER A 261 -13.42 12.21 -4.47
N GLN A 262 -14.57 12.70 -4.93
CA GLN A 262 -15.42 12.00 -5.91
C GLN A 262 -14.67 11.68 -7.21
N GLN A 263 -13.80 12.59 -7.67
CA GLN A 263 -13.05 12.38 -8.91
C GLN A 263 -12.04 11.25 -8.77
N SER A 264 -11.25 11.27 -7.69
CA SER A 264 -10.28 10.23 -7.37
C SER A 264 -10.96 8.87 -7.18
N MET A 265 -12.09 8.83 -6.47
CA MET A 265 -12.88 7.62 -6.30
C MET A 265 -13.34 7.04 -7.64
N ARG A 266 -13.86 7.87 -8.55
CA ARG A 266 -14.28 7.42 -9.90
C ARG A 266 -13.09 6.87 -10.70
N ILE A 267 -11.93 7.52 -10.65
CA ILE A 267 -10.72 7.05 -11.35
C ILE A 267 -10.29 5.68 -10.79
N VAL A 268 -10.21 5.56 -9.46
CA VAL A 268 -9.84 4.30 -8.80
C VAL A 268 -10.84 3.20 -9.13
N PHE A 269 -12.14 3.49 -9.07
CA PHE A 269 -13.19 2.51 -9.36
C PHE A 269 -13.17 2.07 -10.83
N ASN A 270 -13.02 3.00 -11.77
CA ASN A 270 -12.91 2.66 -13.20
C ASN A 270 -11.66 1.83 -13.51
N THR A 271 -10.61 1.96 -12.71
CA THR A 271 -9.36 1.18 -12.88
C THR A 271 -9.48 -0.21 -12.27
N LEU A 272 -10.18 -0.35 -11.14
CA LEU A 272 -10.30 -1.61 -10.40
C LEU A 272 -11.53 -2.44 -10.82
N GLU A 273 -12.53 -1.85 -11.44
CA GLU A 273 -13.83 -2.50 -11.68
C GLU A 273 -14.50 -2.94 -10.36
N GLY A 274 -15.73 -3.46 -10.42
CA GLY A 274 -16.51 -3.77 -9.20
C GLY A 274 -15.85 -4.79 -8.26
N SER A 275 -15.29 -5.87 -8.79
CA SER A 275 -14.75 -6.96 -7.95
C SER A 275 -13.42 -6.61 -7.28
N TYR A 276 -12.50 -5.87 -7.92
CA TYR A 276 -11.28 -5.43 -7.23
C TYR A 276 -11.51 -4.18 -6.38
N ALA A 277 -12.53 -3.35 -6.68
CA ALA A 277 -12.98 -2.30 -5.75
C ALA A 277 -13.48 -2.92 -4.43
N LEU A 278 -14.14 -4.08 -4.47
CA LEU A 278 -14.51 -4.83 -3.28
C LEU A 278 -13.27 -5.32 -2.49
N CYS A 279 -12.21 -5.76 -3.17
CA CYS A 279 -10.94 -6.09 -2.51
C CYS A 279 -10.30 -4.87 -1.85
N LEU A 280 -10.36 -3.70 -2.50
CA LEU A 280 -9.89 -2.43 -1.91
C LEU A 280 -10.69 -2.10 -0.64
N LEU A 281 -12.02 -2.22 -0.69
CA LEU A 281 -12.90 -2.01 0.46
C LEU A 281 -12.53 -2.96 1.61
N ALA A 282 -12.35 -4.24 1.33
CA ALA A 282 -11.95 -5.24 2.31
C ALA A 282 -10.59 -4.92 2.98
N ASN A 283 -9.60 -4.52 2.18
CA ASN A 283 -8.30 -4.10 2.70
C ASN A 283 -8.37 -2.82 3.54
N LEU A 284 -9.22 -1.86 3.15
CA LEU A 284 -9.47 -0.64 3.91
C LEU A 284 -10.11 -0.95 5.27
N LEU A 285 -11.07 -1.88 5.31
CA LEU A 285 -11.70 -2.33 6.55
C LEU A 285 -10.71 -3.05 7.47
N GLN A 286 -9.84 -3.89 6.91
CA GLN A 286 -8.77 -4.54 7.68
C GLN A 286 -7.82 -3.49 8.28
N LEU A 287 -7.42 -2.48 7.51
CA LEU A 287 -6.56 -1.40 7.98
C LEU A 287 -7.24 -0.57 9.08
N ALA A 288 -8.52 -0.23 8.90
CA ALA A 288 -9.33 0.45 9.90
C ALA A 288 -9.43 -0.38 11.19
N TYR A 289 -9.59 -1.70 11.08
CA TYR A 289 -9.63 -2.59 12.25
C TYR A 289 -8.31 -2.63 13.02
N MET A 290 -7.17 -2.56 12.33
CA MET A 290 -5.85 -2.46 12.96
C MET A 290 -5.69 -1.13 13.71
N GLU A 291 -6.21 -0.04 13.15
CA GLU A 291 -6.15 1.33 13.71
C GLU A 291 -7.39 1.74 14.52
N ARG A 292 -8.22 0.77 14.94
CA ARG A 292 -9.49 1.03 15.64
C ARG A 292 -9.34 1.85 16.92
N ASP A 293 -8.20 1.69 17.59
CA ASP A 293 -7.93 2.35 18.88
C ASP A 293 -7.22 3.70 18.74
N GLY A 294 -6.70 3.99 17.54
CA GLY A 294 -5.97 5.22 17.19
C GLY A 294 -6.73 6.05 16.15
N ALA A 295 -6.16 6.14 14.94
CA ALA A 295 -6.61 7.05 13.88
C ALA A 295 -8.07 6.89 13.46
N LEU A 296 -8.61 5.67 13.55
CA LEU A 296 -9.99 5.43 13.16
C LEU A 296 -10.97 6.21 14.04
N LYS A 297 -10.67 6.45 15.33
CA LYS A 297 -11.58 7.21 16.20
C LYS A 297 -11.82 8.62 15.66
N ASP A 298 -10.75 9.28 15.23
CA ASP A 298 -10.79 10.65 14.70
C ASP A 298 -11.33 10.69 13.26
N LEU A 299 -11.01 9.68 12.44
CA LEU A 299 -11.41 9.60 11.03
C LEU A 299 -12.78 8.93 10.82
N SER A 300 -13.33 8.29 11.84
CA SER A 300 -14.59 7.53 11.79
C SER A 300 -15.72 8.33 11.15
N PHE A 301 -15.80 9.62 11.49
CA PHE A 301 -16.82 10.53 11.02
C PHE A 301 -16.28 11.90 10.59
N PRO A 302 -16.71 12.45 9.43
CA PRO A 302 -17.54 11.80 8.40
C PRO A 302 -16.73 10.93 7.44
N THR A 303 -15.40 11.08 7.43
CA THR A 303 -14.53 10.64 6.32
C THR A 303 -14.61 9.14 6.06
N PHE A 304 -14.34 8.30 7.07
CA PHE A 304 -14.40 6.85 6.90
C PHE A 304 -15.80 6.37 6.50
N THR A 305 -16.84 6.84 7.22
CA THR A 305 -18.24 6.47 6.97
C THR A 305 -18.64 6.80 5.52
N VAL A 306 -18.35 8.01 5.04
CA VAL A 306 -18.70 8.44 3.67
C VAL A 306 -17.92 7.67 2.61
N VAL A 307 -16.62 7.43 2.80
CA VAL A 307 -15.79 6.69 1.84
C VAL A 307 -16.27 5.25 1.68
N VAL A 308 -16.54 4.56 2.79
CA VAL A 308 -17.02 3.17 2.77
C VAL A 308 -18.41 3.10 2.11
N THR A 309 -19.33 4.01 2.45
CA THR A 309 -20.65 4.10 1.80
C THR A 309 -20.51 4.33 0.30
N SER A 310 -19.68 5.30 -0.12
CA SER A 310 -19.51 5.65 -1.53
C SER A 310 -18.88 4.51 -2.35
N LEU A 311 -17.96 3.73 -1.75
CA LEU A 311 -17.41 2.52 -2.39
C LEU A 311 -18.48 1.44 -2.56
N LEU A 312 -19.33 1.23 -1.57
CA LEU A 312 -20.46 0.29 -1.66
C LEU A 312 -21.49 0.74 -2.71
N GLU A 313 -21.87 2.02 -2.73
CA GLU A 313 -22.76 2.59 -3.76
C GLU A 313 -22.17 2.43 -5.16
N SER A 314 -20.86 2.64 -5.32
CA SER A 314 -20.18 2.42 -6.60
C SER A 314 -20.24 0.95 -7.04
N CYS A 315 -20.08 0.01 -6.10
CA CYS A 315 -20.25 -1.42 -6.36
C CYS A 315 -21.71 -1.76 -6.75
N GLN A 316 -22.69 -1.16 -6.08
CA GLN A 316 -24.11 -1.34 -6.40
C GLN A 316 -24.44 -0.83 -7.82
N ASN A 317 -24.01 0.39 -8.15
CA ASN A 317 -24.17 0.98 -9.47
C ASN A 317 -23.47 0.14 -10.55
N TYR A 318 -22.34 -0.46 -10.23
CA TYR A 318 -21.63 -1.37 -11.13
C TYR A 318 -22.45 -2.61 -11.47
N VAL A 319 -23.00 -3.31 -10.47
CA VAL A 319 -23.84 -4.49 -10.67
C VAL A 319 -25.08 -4.15 -11.51
N VAL A 320 -25.72 -3.01 -11.26
CA VAL A 320 -26.89 -2.55 -12.02
C VAL A 320 -26.52 -2.18 -13.46
N SER A 321 -25.40 -1.49 -13.68
CA SER A 321 -24.96 -1.10 -15.02
C SER A 321 -24.46 -2.27 -15.88
N LYS A 322 -24.03 -3.36 -15.25
CA LYS A 322 -23.52 -4.57 -15.92
C LYS A 322 -24.56 -5.70 -15.93
N GLN A 323 -25.79 -5.40 -16.32
CA GLN A 323 -26.81 -6.42 -16.60
C GLN A 323 -26.76 -6.87 -18.06
N SER A 324 -26.81 -8.18 -18.28
CA SER A 324 -26.82 -8.81 -19.61
C SER A 324 -27.59 -10.13 -19.53
N ASN A 325 -27.99 -10.67 -20.68
CA ASN A 325 -28.61 -12.00 -20.76
C ASN A 325 -27.65 -13.12 -20.32
N LEU A 326 -26.34 -12.89 -20.44
CA LEU A 326 -25.30 -13.76 -19.90
C LEU A 326 -24.80 -13.16 -18.57
N THR A 327 -25.08 -13.81 -17.46
CA THR A 327 -24.63 -13.40 -16.13
C THR A 327 -23.73 -14.46 -15.50
N HIS A 328 -22.83 -13.98 -14.64
CA HIS A 328 -21.93 -14.79 -13.83
C HIS A 328 -22.24 -14.55 -12.35
N TRP A 329 -22.08 -15.59 -11.54
CA TRP A 329 -22.31 -15.52 -10.10
C TRP A 329 -21.07 -14.99 -9.36
N HIS A 330 -21.28 -14.04 -8.46
CA HIS A 330 -20.28 -13.52 -7.55
C HIS A 330 -20.67 -13.80 -6.09
N PRO A 331 -19.74 -14.32 -5.26
CA PRO A 331 -20.04 -14.79 -3.89
C PRO A 331 -20.42 -13.71 -2.87
N VAL A 332 -20.48 -12.45 -3.28
CA VAL A 332 -20.71 -11.28 -2.40
C VAL A 332 -21.76 -10.36 -3.04
N LEU A 333 -21.52 -9.96 -4.30
CA LEU A 333 -22.36 -9.02 -5.04
C LEU A 333 -23.57 -9.67 -5.76
N GLY A 334 -23.58 -11.01 -5.92
CA GLY A 334 -24.64 -11.71 -6.65
C GLY A 334 -24.37 -11.79 -8.16
N TRP A 335 -25.41 -11.70 -8.98
CA TRP A 335 -25.34 -11.96 -10.42
C TRP A 335 -25.09 -10.69 -11.24
N PHE A 336 -24.08 -10.70 -12.12
CA PHE A 336 -23.84 -9.63 -13.11
C PHE A 336 -23.04 -10.13 -14.32
N ALA A 337 -22.96 -9.34 -15.39
CA ALA A 337 -22.51 -9.76 -16.71
C ALA A 337 -21.00 -10.05 -16.85
N GLN A 338 -20.17 -9.62 -15.90
CA GLN A 338 -18.72 -9.74 -16.05
C GLN A 338 -18.21 -11.04 -15.39
N PRO A 339 -17.41 -11.85 -16.11
CA PRO A 339 -16.82 -13.04 -15.54
C PRO A 339 -15.75 -12.68 -14.50
N MET A 340 -15.72 -13.43 -13.41
CA MET A 340 -14.71 -13.30 -12.37
C MET A 340 -13.47 -14.13 -12.72
N ASP A 341 -12.29 -13.53 -12.55
CA ASP A 341 -11.01 -14.22 -12.66
C ASP A 341 -10.91 -15.37 -11.63
N PRO A 342 -10.48 -16.59 -12.03
CA PRO A 342 -10.22 -17.69 -11.10
C PRO A 342 -9.35 -17.32 -9.89
N ALA A 343 -8.33 -16.48 -10.07
CA ALA A 343 -7.47 -16.04 -8.96
C ALA A 343 -8.24 -15.15 -7.97
N LEU A 344 -9.14 -14.31 -8.48
CA LEU A 344 -10.01 -13.47 -7.67
C LEU A 344 -11.01 -14.33 -6.88
N ASN A 345 -11.60 -15.35 -7.52
CA ASN A 345 -12.50 -16.28 -6.86
C ASN A 345 -11.82 -16.97 -5.65
N ALA A 346 -10.59 -17.43 -5.82
CA ALA A 346 -9.81 -18.05 -4.74
C ALA A 346 -9.57 -17.11 -3.54
N ALA A 347 -9.52 -15.78 -3.77
CA ALA A 347 -9.35 -14.79 -2.71
C ALA A 347 -10.66 -14.44 -1.98
N MET A 348 -11.83 -14.78 -2.53
CA MET A 348 -13.13 -14.35 -2.00
C MET A 348 -13.43 -14.78 -0.55
N PRO A 349 -13.03 -15.98 -0.07
CA PRO A 349 -13.21 -16.34 1.34
C PRO A 349 -12.52 -15.35 2.29
N HIS A 350 -11.33 -14.87 1.93
CA HIS A 350 -10.58 -13.89 2.73
C HIS A 350 -11.22 -12.50 2.66
N VAL A 351 -11.69 -12.10 1.47
CA VAL A 351 -12.42 -10.84 1.28
C VAL A 351 -13.68 -10.82 2.15
N LYS A 352 -14.42 -11.93 2.24
CA LYS A 352 -15.60 -12.05 3.13
C LYS A 352 -15.23 -11.85 4.60
N LEU A 353 -14.14 -12.47 5.06
CA LEU A 353 -13.66 -12.31 6.44
C LEU A 353 -13.28 -10.86 6.75
N GLN A 354 -12.61 -10.19 5.80
CA GLN A 354 -12.25 -8.77 5.93
C GLN A 354 -13.48 -7.85 5.92
N LEU A 355 -14.46 -8.12 5.05
CA LEU A 355 -15.73 -7.38 5.01
C LEU A 355 -16.50 -7.52 6.32
N ASN A 356 -16.47 -8.72 6.94
CA ASN A 356 -17.13 -8.99 8.21
C ASN A 356 -16.65 -8.05 9.34
N LEU A 357 -15.41 -7.55 9.26
CA LEU A 357 -14.89 -6.59 10.22
C LEU A 357 -15.72 -5.30 10.32
N LEU A 358 -16.45 -4.91 9.26
CA LEU A 358 -17.30 -3.72 9.27
C LEU A 358 -18.40 -3.80 10.33
N TRP A 359 -19.02 -4.97 10.51
CA TRP A 359 -20.09 -5.20 11.49
C TRP A 359 -19.61 -5.97 12.73
N ASN A 360 -18.29 -6.09 12.92
CA ASN A 360 -17.71 -6.65 14.14
C ASN A 360 -17.82 -5.64 15.30
N SER A 361 -17.95 -6.15 16.53
CA SER A 361 -18.14 -5.38 17.76
C SER A 361 -17.20 -4.17 17.88
N PRO A 362 -15.86 -4.31 17.67
CA PRO A 362 -14.94 -3.20 17.89
C PRO A 362 -15.16 -2.02 16.93
N ILE A 363 -15.50 -2.29 15.66
CA ILE A 363 -15.75 -1.23 14.67
C ILE A 363 -17.10 -0.58 14.91
N VAL A 364 -18.13 -1.38 15.21
CA VAL A 364 -19.45 -0.86 15.58
C VAL A 364 -19.36 0.03 16.81
N GLN A 365 -18.55 -0.34 17.81
CA GLN A 365 -18.30 0.49 19.00
C GLN A 365 -17.59 1.82 18.67
N VAL A 366 -16.63 1.82 17.75
CA VAL A 366 -15.97 3.06 17.31
C VAL A 366 -16.96 3.96 16.55
N LEU A 367 -17.80 3.39 15.68
CA LEU A 367 -18.75 4.14 14.86
C LEU A 367 -19.97 4.66 15.65
N LEU A 368 -20.47 3.88 16.60
CA LEU A 368 -21.74 4.14 17.30
C LEU A 368 -21.63 4.20 18.82
N GLY A 369 -20.61 3.59 19.41
CA GLY A 369 -20.56 3.30 20.85
C GLY A 369 -20.56 4.55 21.74
N HIS A 370 -19.63 5.48 21.48
CA HIS A 370 -19.56 6.74 22.23
C HIS A 370 -20.82 7.60 22.03
N LEU A 371 -21.35 7.64 20.81
CA LEU A 371 -22.52 8.46 20.46
C LEU A 371 -23.80 7.94 21.13
N LEU A 372 -24.00 6.63 21.14
CA LEU A 372 -25.18 6.01 21.76
C LEU A 372 -25.11 6.05 23.30
N GLN A 373 -23.91 6.08 23.88
CA GLN A 373 -23.72 6.33 25.31
C GLN A 373 -24.05 7.79 25.66
N GLN A 374 -23.55 8.76 24.89
CA GLN A 374 -23.91 10.17 25.05
C GLN A 374 -25.41 10.43 24.83
N LEU A 375 -26.05 9.76 23.88
CA LEU A 375 -27.48 9.91 23.63
C LEU A 375 -28.34 9.35 24.78
N VAL A 376 -27.86 8.32 25.49
CA VAL A 376 -28.58 7.73 26.63
C VAL A 376 -28.32 8.42 27.96
N GLN A 377 -27.12 8.94 28.20
CA GLN A 377 -26.86 9.73 29.41
C GLN A 377 -27.71 11.00 29.51
N ASN A 378 -28.27 11.46 28.38
CA ASN A 378 -29.14 12.65 28.32
C ASN A 378 -30.65 12.30 28.35
N MET A 379 -31.01 11.05 28.64
CA MET A 379 -32.39 10.62 28.87
C MET A 379 -32.54 10.27 30.35
N ASP A 380 -33.07 11.19 31.16
CA ASP A 380 -33.44 10.88 32.54
C ASP A 380 -34.47 9.74 32.55
N SER A 381 -34.29 8.79 33.45
CA SER A 381 -35.20 7.65 33.63
C SER A 381 -36.63 8.13 33.94
N PRO A 382 -37.67 7.53 33.35
CA PRO A 382 -39.04 7.88 33.72
C PRO A 382 -39.28 7.48 35.17
N GLN A 383 -39.53 8.46 36.05
CA GLN A 383 -39.97 8.18 37.41
C GLN A 383 -41.32 7.42 37.38
N PRO A 384 -41.50 6.40 38.22
CA PRO A 384 -42.79 5.73 38.34
C PRO A 384 -43.81 6.70 38.93
N CYS A 385 -44.85 7.04 38.16
CA CYS A 385 -45.99 7.81 38.64
C CYS A 385 -46.72 7.04 39.75
N SER A 386 -46.82 7.65 40.92
CA SER A 386 -47.70 7.22 42.00
C SER A 386 -49.15 7.28 41.54
N SER A 387 -49.86 6.16 41.69
CA SER A 387 -51.29 6.00 41.41
C SER A 387 -52.15 6.85 42.35
N PRO A 388 -53.16 7.59 41.86
CA PRO A 388 -54.15 8.21 42.74
C PRO A 388 -55.22 7.19 43.17
N SER A 389 -55.44 7.13 44.47
CA SER A 389 -56.48 6.37 45.15
C SER A 389 -57.89 6.90 44.84
N GLN A 390 -58.84 5.98 44.94
CA GLN A 390 -60.28 6.12 44.70
C GLN A 390 -60.95 7.22 45.53
N ASN A 391 -61.88 7.97 44.94
CA ASN A 391 -63.23 8.08 45.50
C ASN A 391 -64.28 8.65 44.53
N SER A 392 -65.51 8.21 44.78
CA SER A 392 -66.75 8.29 44.01
C SER A 392 -67.38 9.69 43.88
N ASN A 393 -68.00 9.97 42.72
CA ASN A 393 -69.46 10.09 42.61
C ASN A 393 -69.95 10.49 41.20
N PHE A 394 -71.15 10.01 40.93
CA PHE A 394 -71.97 9.99 39.72
C PHE A 394 -72.42 11.39 39.24
N SER A 395 -72.47 11.63 37.91
CA SER A 395 -73.68 12.05 37.18
C SER A 395 -73.41 12.54 35.75
N GLY A 396 -74.09 11.90 34.79
CA GLY A 396 -74.83 12.48 33.67
C GLY A 396 -74.25 13.64 32.84
N SER A 397 -74.08 13.35 31.55
CA SER A 397 -74.11 14.27 30.39
C SER A 397 -72.97 15.30 30.28
N ASN A 398 -72.08 15.09 29.30
CA ASN A 398 -71.52 16.12 28.39
C ASN A 398 -70.35 15.55 27.57
N PHE A 399 -70.65 14.72 26.57
CA PHE A 399 -69.63 14.15 25.66
C PHE A 399 -69.15 15.14 24.58
N PHE A 400 -69.77 16.31 24.44
CA PHE A 400 -69.44 17.31 23.41
C PHE A 400 -68.65 18.53 23.89
N LYS A 401 -68.25 18.61 25.16
CA LYS A 401 -67.46 19.74 25.68
C LYS A 401 -65.98 19.42 25.95
N LYS A 402 -65.46 18.32 25.37
CA LYS A 402 -64.05 17.91 25.49
C LYS A 402 -63.25 17.90 24.18
N VAL A 403 -63.82 18.42 23.10
CA VAL A 403 -63.14 18.54 21.78
C VAL A 403 -62.77 20.00 21.45
N LEU A 404 -63.21 20.98 22.26
CA LEU A 404 -62.93 22.41 22.02
C LEU A 404 -62.02 23.07 23.08
N GLU A 405 -61.41 22.30 24.00
CA GLU A 405 -60.39 22.78 24.94
C GLU A 405 -58.96 22.30 24.59
N ALA A 406 -58.80 21.51 23.53
CA ALA A 406 -57.48 21.05 23.04
C ALA A 406 -56.67 22.15 22.32
N ARG A 407 -57.07 23.42 22.39
CA ARG A 407 -56.35 24.57 21.81
C ARG A 407 -55.81 25.57 22.81
N GLY A 408 -55.89 25.29 24.12
CA GLY A 408 -55.39 26.20 25.14
C GLY A 408 -54.93 25.49 26.40
N ASN A 409 -53.74 24.88 26.37
CA ASN A 409 -52.84 24.87 27.53
C ASN A 409 -51.42 24.45 27.14
N LYS A 410 -50.59 25.47 26.92
CA LYS A 410 -49.13 25.36 26.96
C LYS A 410 -48.70 25.28 28.43
N THR A 411 -48.67 24.08 29.01
CA THR A 411 -47.96 23.83 30.27
C THR A 411 -47.27 22.47 30.23
N ASN A 412 -46.03 22.52 29.74
CA ASN A 412 -44.87 21.84 30.30
C ASN A 412 -44.97 20.34 30.64
N THR A 413 -45.05 19.50 29.61
CA THR A 413 -44.35 18.21 29.60
C THR A 413 -43.43 18.20 28.39
N GLN A 414 -42.26 18.83 28.50
CA GLN A 414 -41.19 18.67 27.52
C GLN A 414 -40.71 17.22 27.56
N ARG A 415 -41.22 16.39 26.66
CA ARG A 415 -40.41 15.26 26.18
C ARG A 415 -39.25 15.88 25.42
N ASN A 416 -38.04 15.73 25.95
CA ASN A 416 -36.80 16.20 25.32
C ASN A 416 -36.50 15.39 24.05
N TYR A 417 -37.25 15.63 22.97
CA TYR A 417 -36.88 15.15 21.65
C TYR A 417 -35.80 16.08 21.08
N ARG A 418 -34.62 15.54 20.76
CA ARG A 418 -33.59 16.30 20.04
C ARG A 418 -34.09 16.62 18.63
N ALA A 419 -33.80 17.82 18.15
CA ALA A 419 -34.17 18.24 16.80
C ALA A 419 -33.47 17.33 15.75
N LEU A 420 -34.20 16.96 14.69
CA LEU A 420 -33.74 16.07 13.61
C LEU A 420 -32.47 16.55 12.87
N GLY A 421 -32.04 17.79 13.09
CA GLY A 421 -30.85 18.40 12.51
C GLY A 421 -29.65 18.51 13.45
N SER A 422 -29.68 17.89 14.64
CA SER A 422 -28.51 17.90 15.53
C SER A 422 -27.35 17.10 14.93
N PRO A 423 -26.09 17.52 15.14
CA PRO A 423 -24.93 16.85 14.53
C PRO A 423 -24.79 15.39 14.98
N GLU A 424 -25.27 15.05 16.18
CA GLU A 424 -25.29 13.67 16.68
C GLU A 424 -26.32 12.81 15.96
N VAL A 425 -27.51 13.35 15.66
CA VAL A 425 -28.54 12.65 14.88
C VAL A 425 -28.07 12.45 13.45
N HIS A 426 -27.43 13.46 12.85
CA HIS A 426 -26.86 13.36 11.50
C HIS A 426 -25.76 12.28 11.40
N ARG A 427 -24.91 12.15 12.43
CA ARG A 427 -23.91 11.08 12.54
C ARG A 427 -24.56 9.69 12.54
N VAL A 428 -25.60 9.49 13.35
CA VAL A 428 -26.32 8.21 13.41
C VAL A 428 -26.97 7.89 12.06
N VAL A 429 -27.60 8.88 11.41
CA VAL A 429 -28.23 8.70 10.09
C VAL A 429 -27.21 8.26 9.03
N LEU A 430 -26.01 8.86 9.00
CA LEU A 430 -24.98 8.48 8.04
C LEU A 430 -24.44 7.08 8.28
N VAL A 431 -24.29 6.65 9.54
CA VAL A 431 -23.90 5.27 9.85
C VAL A 431 -25.04 4.29 9.52
N CYS A 432 -26.29 4.66 9.74
CA CYS A 432 -27.44 3.86 9.28
C CYS A 432 -27.48 3.74 7.75
N SER A 433 -27.20 4.84 7.03
CA SER A 433 -27.08 4.83 5.57
C SER A 433 -25.98 3.90 5.09
N LEU A 434 -24.83 3.90 5.77
CA LEU A 434 -23.72 2.97 5.49
C LEU A 434 -24.19 1.50 5.58
N TYR A 435 -24.80 1.10 6.69
CA TYR A 435 -25.27 -0.29 6.85
C TYR A 435 -26.44 -0.63 5.92
N HIS A 436 -27.33 0.32 5.63
CA HIS A 436 -28.40 0.14 4.64
C HIS A 436 -27.81 -0.12 3.24
N THR A 437 -26.83 0.68 2.84
CA THR A 437 -26.11 0.51 1.57
C THR A 437 -25.38 -0.83 1.54
N ALA A 438 -24.75 -1.23 2.65
CA ALA A 438 -24.09 -2.53 2.77
C ALA A 438 -25.07 -3.70 2.59
N LEU A 439 -26.26 -3.65 3.19
CA LEU A 439 -27.30 -4.67 3.03
C LEU A 439 -27.81 -4.78 1.58
N ASN A 440 -27.96 -3.64 0.89
CA ASN A 440 -28.41 -3.62 -0.51
C ASN A 440 -27.32 -4.07 -1.49
N THR A 441 -26.05 -3.78 -1.17
CA THR A 441 -24.91 -4.10 -2.05
C THR A 441 -24.41 -5.52 -1.85
N LEU A 442 -24.23 -5.95 -0.60
CA LEU A 442 -23.67 -7.26 -0.22
C LEU A 442 -24.79 -8.29 -0.06
N THR A 443 -25.55 -8.53 -1.13
CA THR A 443 -26.78 -9.35 -1.10
C THR A 443 -26.58 -10.75 -0.51
N GLN A 444 -25.40 -11.35 -0.71
CA GLN A 444 -25.08 -12.69 -0.20
C GLN A 444 -24.68 -12.72 1.28
N LEU A 445 -24.42 -11.56 1.90
CA LEU A 445 -23.95 -11.43 3.30
C LEU A 445 -24.99 -10.76 4.21
N GLN A 446 -26.23 -10.56 3.74
CA GLN A 446 -27.27 -9.87 4.50
C GLN A 446 -27.52 -10.48 5.87
N LEU A 447 -27.62 -11.82 5.95
CA LEU A 447 -27.81 -12.53 7.21
C LEU A 447 -26.61 -12.37 8.14
N ASP A 448 -25.39 -12.40 7.61
CA ASP A 448 -24.17 -12.21 8.41
C ASP A 448 -24.10 -10.79 8.99
N ILE A 449 -24.46 -9.78 8.20
CA ILE A 449 -24.52 -8.38 8.64
C ILE A 449 -25.55 -8.22 9.76
N LEU A 450 -26.78 -8.72 9.56
CA LEU A 450 -27.85 -8.62 10.55
C LEU A 450 -27.48 -9.36 11.84
N THR A 451 -26.92 -10.57 11.72
CA THR A 451 -26.51 -11.38 12.87
C THR A 451 -25.38 -10.72 13.64
N GLY A 452 -24.36 -10.19 12.96
CA GLY A 452 -23.24 -9.50 13.61
C GLY A 452 -23.66 -8.21 14.33
N LEU A 453 -24.60 -7.44 13.75
CA LEU A 453 -25.17 -6.27 14.41
C LEU A 453 -26.03 -6.66 15.63
N GLN A 454 -26.76 -7.78 15.56
CA GLN A 454 -27.62 -8.28 16.65
C GLN A 454 -26.85 -8.90 17.82
N GLN A 455 -25.68 -9.49 17.61
CA GLN A 455 -24.88 -10.11 18.67
C GLN A 455 -24.28 -9.09 19.66
N ASN A 456 -24.24 -7.80 19.30
CA ASN A 456 -23.77 -6.74 20.17
C ASN A 456 -24.86 -6.31 21.17
N LYS A 457 -24.93 -7.02 22.30
CA LYS A 457 -25.98 -6.93 23.34
C LYS A 457 -26.27 -5.51 23.88
N ASP A 458 -25.33 -4.56 23.79
CA ASP A 458 -25.52 -3.16 24.23
C ASP A 458 -26.23 -2.25 23.22
N TYR A 459 -26.38 -2.68 21.96
CA TYR A 459 -26.87 -1.85 20.85
C TYR A 459 -28.17 -2.37 20.21
N VAL A 460 -28.63 -3.56 20.62
CA VAL A 460 -29.83 -4.25 20.10
C VAL A 460 -31.07 -3.36 20.13
N ILE A 461 -31.27 -2.61 21.21
CA ILE A 461 -32.48 -1.78 21.38
C ILE A 461 -32.37 -0.42 20.64
N LYS A 462 -31.16 0.04 20.29
CA LYS A 462 -30.94 1.38 19.70
C LYS A 462 -30.84 1.37 18.17
N ILE A 463 -30.31 0.30 17.57
CA ILE A 463 -30.25 0.16 16.11
C ILE A 463 -31.61 -0.29 15.56
N GLN A 464 -32.33 -1.21 16.24
CA GLN A 464 -33.69 -1.57 15.84
C GLN A 464 -34.61 -0.33 15.77
N PHE A 465 -34.48 0.62 16.70
CA PHE A 465 -35.26 1.86 16.67
C PHE A 465 -34.93 2.76 15.46
N PHE A 466 -33.69 2.73 14.94
CA PHE A 466 -33.28 3.53 13.78
C PHE A 466 -33.49 2.83 12.44
N THR A 467 -33.33 1.50 12.37
CA THR A 467 -33.71 0.71 11.19
C THR A 467 -35.22 0.79 10.95
N ILE A 468 -36.02 0.92 12.02
CA ILE A 468 -37.47 1.20 11.95
C ILE A 468 -37.76 2.67 11.57
N CYS A 469 -36.99 3.64 12.08
CA CYS A 469 -37.18 5.06 11.71
C CYS A 469 -36.66 5.44 10.32
N GLY A 470 -35.84 4.60 9.67
CA GLY A 470 -35.49 4.71 8.25
C GLY A 470 -36.68 4.51 7.31
N CYS A 471 -37.83 4.03 7.81
CA CYS A 471 -39.09 3.91 7.07
C CYS A 471 -39.89 5.23 6.94
N PHE A 472 -39.27 6.41 7.12
CA PHE A 472 -39.96 7.69 6.88
C PHE A 472 -39.94 8.18 5.43
N TYR A 473 -39.61 7.30 4.47
CA TYR A 473 -40.01 7.48 3.07
C TYR A 473 -40.55 6.14 2.54
N VAL A 474 -41.86 6.12 2.26
CA VAL A 474 -42.68 5.05 1.62
C VAL A 474 -43.35 4.03 2.58
N PRO A 475 -44.70 3.91 2.56
CA PRO A 475 -45.44 3.10 3.53
C PRO A 475 -45.47 1.61 3.15
N TRP A 476 -44.91 0.74 4.00
CA TRP A 476 -45.24 -0.67 4.03
C TRP A 476 -46.41 -0.90 4.98
N GLY A 477 -47.63 -0.67 4.48
CA GLY A 477 -48.82 -1.31 5.01
C GLY A 477 -48.93 -2.71 4.38
N LEU A 478 -49.22 -3.70 5.21
CA LEU A 478 -49.54 -5.09 4.85
C LEU A 478 -48.34 -5.92 4.37
N ILE A 479 -47.70 -6.66 5.29
CA ILE A 479 -47.26 -8.08 5.20
C ILE A 479 -46.64 -8.42 6.57
N VAL A 480 -47.46 -8.48 7.60
CA VAL A 480 -47.22 -9.34 8.78
C VAL A 480 -48.60 -9.79 9.26
N ASP A 481 -49.27 -10.56 8.42
CA ASP A 481 -50.37 -11.41 8.83
C ASP A 481 -50.43 -12.56 7.84
N SER A 482 -49.68 -13.62 8.13
CA SER A 482 -50.09 -15.02 7.98
C SER A 482 -48.88 -15.96 7.93
N LYS A 483 -48.85 -16.84 8.94
CA LYS A 483 -48.40 -18.24 8.87
C LYS A 483 -46.94 -18.52 8.48
N LEU A 484 -46.13 -18.93 9.47
CA LEU A 484 -45.45 -20.24 9.53
C LEU A 484 -44.29 -20.22 10.55
N PHE A 485 -44.61 -20.39 11.83
CA PHE A 485 -44.17 -21.48 12.74
C PHE A 485 -44.40 -21.07 14.19
#